data_AF-X1LWT8-F1
#
_entry.id   AF-X1LWT8-F1
#
_cell.length_a   1.000
_cell.length_b   1.000
_cell.length_c   1.000
_cell.angle_alpha   90.00
_cell.angle_beta   90.00
_cell.angle_gamma   90.00
#
_symmetry.space_group_name_H-M   'P 1'
#
loop_
_entity.id
_entity.type
_entity.pdbx_description
1 polymer ?
#
loop_
_entity_poly.entity_id
_entity_poly.type
_entity_poly.pdbx_seq_one_letter_code
_entity_poly.pdbx_strand_id
1 'polypeptide(L)'
;GFMVGFSGVICAKVMVTLQAAGASQAVAISSGIIAALLLGLLPGLVNGLLVAKLRVPPFIATFGMLGIAYGFAEIICNNVPIMGLPTSVGSIGHGYLVYWLPGKVFAFLQKPENLTRLELQNLVSIIPNVTVITAIVIGIF
;
A
#
# COMPACT_ATOMS: atom_id res chain seq x y z
N GLY A 1 -0.75 -12.00 -6.43
CA GLY A 1 -0.90 -10.89 -7.38
C GLY A 1 -2.19 -10.13 -7.16
N PHE A 2 -3.30 -10.59 -7.76
CA PHE A 2 -4.57 -9.86 -7.76
C PHE A 2 -5.18 -9.57 -6.37
N MET A 3 -5.07 -10.50 -5.40
CA MET A 3 -5.55 -10.26 -4.04
C MET A 3 -4.80 -9.12 -3.33
N VAL A 4 -3.51 -8.94 -3.64
CA VAL A 4 -2.71 -7.82 -3.11
C VAL A 4 -3.21 -6.51 -3.72
N GLY A 5 -3.54 -6.50 -5.02
CA GLY A 5 -4.16 -5.36 -5.68
C GLY A 5 -5.54 -5.01 -5.09
N PHE A 6 -6.43 -6.00 -4.97
CA PHE A 6 -7.78 -5.82 -4.42
C PHE A 6 -7.77 -5.30 -2.98
N SER A 7 -6.96 -5.93 -2.10
CA SER A 7 -6.81 -5.46 -0.71
C SER A 7 -6.17 -4.07 -0.63
N GLY A 8 -5.21 -3.76 -1.50
CA GLY A 8 -4.62 -2.43 -1.62
C GLY A 8 -5.64 -1.36 -2.02
N VAL A 9 -6.49 -1.65 -3.00
CA VAL A 9 -7.57 -0.76 -3.46
C VAL A 9 -8.58 -0.49 -2.34
N ILE A 10 -9.01 -1.53 -1.63
CA ILE A 10 -9.90 -1.38 -0.47
C ILE A 10 -9.25 -0.52 0.61
N CYS A 11 -8.01 -0.84 0.98
CA CYS A 11 -7.25 -0.12 1.98
C CYS A 11 -7.17 1.37 1.65
N ALA A 12 -6.74 1.69 0.42
CA ALA A 12 -6.59 3.04 -0.06
C ALA A 12 -7.93 3.79 -0.11
N LYS A 13 -9.00 3.15 -0.60
CA LYS A 13 -10.32 3.79 -0.68
C LYS A 13 -10.86 4.13 0.71
N VAL A 14 -10.76 3.21 1.65
CA VAL A 14 -11.21 3.40 3.04
C VAL A 14 -10.40 4.50 3.74
N MET A 15 -9.08 4.53 3.56
CA MET A 15 -8.23 5.59 4.11
C MET A 15 -8.65 6.97 3.58
N VAL A 16 -8.85 7.09 2.27
CA VAL A 16 -9.21 8.36 1.62
C VAL A 16 -10.62 8.82 2.03
N THR A 17 -11.60 7.91 2.10
CA THR A 17 -12.96 8.28 2.49
C THR A 17 -13.06 8.71 3.94
N LEU A 18 -12.36 8.03 4.87
CA LEU A 18 -12.34 8.45 6.26
C LEU A 18 -11.57 9.76 6.47
N GLN A 19 -10.50 9.97 5.71
CA GLN A 19 -9.77 11.24 5.78
C GLN A 19 -10.61 12.40 5.23
N ALA A 20 -11.36 12.18 4.14
CA ALA A 20 -12.32 13.14 3.61
C ALA A 20 -13.46 13.45 4.60
N ALA A 21 -13.83 12.48 5.44
CA ALA A 21 -14.80 12.66 6.52
C ALA A 21 -14.23 13.37 7.76
N GLY A 22 -12.95 13.76 7.76
CA GLY A 22 -12.31 14.48 8.86
C GLY A 22 -11.73 13.59 9.97
N ALA A 23 -11.60 12.28 9.75
CA ALA A 23 -10.98 11.39 10.73
C ALA A 23 -9.47 11.67 10.86
N SER A 24 -8.92 11.41 12.05
CA SER A 24 -7.47 11.50 12.26
C SER A 24 -6.72 10.46 11.43
N GLN A 25 -5.46 10.76 11.09
CA GLN A 25 -4.65 9.87 10.23
C GLN A 25 -4.48 8.47 10.83
N ALA A 26 -4.33 8.37 12.15
CA ALA A 26 -4.19 7.08 12.84
C ALA A 26 -5.46 6.21 12.71
N VAL A 27 -6.64 6.83 12.84
CA VAL A 27 -7.92 6.12 12.70
C VAL A 27 -8.13 5.69 11.25
N ALA A 28 -7.86 6.57 10.28
CA ALA A 28 -8.00 6.23 8.86
C ALA A 28 -7.08 5.06 8.44
N ILE A 29 -5.84 5.05 8.93
CA ILE A 29 -4.87 3.97 8.62
C ILE A 29 -5.30 2.66 9.25
N SER A 30 -5.60 2.65 10.56
CA SER A 30 -6.01 1.43 11.26
C SER A 30 -7.30 0.85 10.69
N SER A 31 -8.30 1.67 10.36
CA SER A 31 -9.53 1.22 9.72
C SER A 31 -9.28 0.66 8.31
N GLY A 32 -8.37 1.27 7.54
CA GLY A 32 -8.00 0.78 6.21
C GLY A 32 -7.37 -0.60 6.26
N ILE A 33 -6.47 -0.83 7.22
CA ILE A 33 -5.83 -2.14 7.44
C ILE A 33 -6.89 -3.19 7.84
N ILE A 34 -7.76 -2.87 8.79
CA ILE A 34 -8.81 -3.80 9.25
C ILE A 34 -9.76 -4.14 8.10
N ALA A 35 -10.20 -3.13 7.33
CA ALA A 35 -11.09 -3.34 6.18
C ALA A 35 -10.42 -4.21 5.10
N ALA A 36 -9.15 -3.98 4.80
CA ALA A 36 -8.39 -4.76 3.84
C ALA A 36 -8.20 -6.22 4.28
N LEU A 37 -7.97 -6.47 5.57
CA LEU A 37 -7.87 -7.82 6.13
C LEU A 37 -9.20 -8.55 6.07
N LEU A 38 -10.29 -7.92 6.51
CA LEU A 38 -11.63 -8.53 6.52
C LEU A 38 -12.11 -8.85 5.10
N LEU A 39 -11.98 -7.89 4.18
CA LEU A 39 -12.43 -8.05 2.80
C LEU A 39 -11.47 -8.93 1.97
N GLY A 40 -10.17 -8.95 2.30
CA GLY A 40 -9.20 -9.86 1.68
C GLY A 40 -9.40 -11.32 2.09
N LEU A 41 -9.98 -11.57 3.26
CA LEU A 41 -10.26 -12.92 3.75
C LEU A 41 -11.43 -13.58 3.01
N LEU A 42 -12.39 -12.78 2.50
CA LEU A 42 -13.57 -13.29 1.77
C LEU A 42 -13.19 -14.08 0.51
N PRO A 43 -12.39 -13.55 -0.45
CA PRO A 43 -11.94 -14.33 -1.60
C PRO A 43 -11.17 -15.60 -1.21
N GLY A 44 -10.36 -15.52 -0.15
CA GLY A 44 -9.61 -16.67 0.37
C GLY A 44 -10.53 -17.76 0.89
N LEU A 45 -11.56 -17.38 1.66
CA LEU A 45 -12.55 -18.29 2.21
C LEU A 45 -13.40 -18.92 1.10
N VAL A 46 -13.84 -18.12 0.12
CA VAL A 46 -14.61 -18.61 -1.03
C VAL A 46 -13.80 -19.64 -1.82
N ASN A 47 -12.54 -19.33 -2.14
CA ASN A 47 -11.66 -20.27 -2.83
C ASN A 47 -11.46 -21.55 -2.02
N GLY A 48 -11.23 -21.44 -0.71
CA GLY A 48 -11.08 -22.59 0.19
C GLY A 48 -12.35 -23.46 0.26
N LEU A 49 -13.52 -22.83 0.33
CA LEU A 49 -14.81 -23.53 0.41
C LEU A 49 -15.16 -24.24 -0.91
N LEU A 50 -14.92 -23.59 -2.06
CA LEU A 50 -15.13 -24.17 -3.39
C LEU A 50 -14.28 -25.42 -3.59
N VAL A 51 -13.02 -25.40 -3.15
CA VAL A 51 -12.12 -26.56 -3.26
C VAL A 51 -12.53 -27.65 -2.26
N ALA A 52 -12.80 -27.30 -1.00
CA ALA A 52 -13.06 -28.28 0.05
C ALA A 52 -14.43 -28.99 -0.10
N LYS A 53 -15.49 -28.24 -0.46
CA LYS A 53 -16.86 -28.77 -0.48
C LYS A 53 -17.32 -29.17 -1.88
N LEU A 54 -16.97 -28.37 -2.88
CA LEU A 54 -17.43 -28.57 -4.27
C LEU A 54 -16.40 -29.30 -5.14
N ARG A 55 -15.22 -29.63 -4.59
CA ARG A 55 -14.12 -30.36 -5.27
C ARG A 55 -13.73 -29.75 -6.62
N VAL A 56 -13.91 -28.44 -6.75
CA VAL A 56 -13.49 -27.70 -7.95
C VAL A 56 -11.96 -27.68 -7.97
N PRO A 57 -11.32 -27.94 -9.13
CA PRO A 57 -9.88 -27.80 -9.25
C PRO A 57 -9.42 -26.40 -8.81
N PRO A 58 -8.38 -26.29 -7.97
CA PRO A 58 -7.97 -25.01 -7.35
C PRO A 58 -7.58 -23.93 -8.38
N PHE A 59 -7.08 -24.36 -9.54
CA PHE A 59 -6.80 -23.46 -10.67
C PHE A 59 -8.07 -22.74 -11.14
N ILE A 60 -9.17 -23.46 -11.36
CA ILE A 60 -10.41 -22.86 -11.87
C ILE A 60 -11.01 -21.89 -10.86
N ALA A 61 -11.02 -22.26 -9.58
CA ALA A 61 -11.51 -21.39 -8.51
C ALA A 61 -10.71 -20.07 -8.43
N THR A 62 -9.38 -20.16 -8.46
CA THR A 62 -8.51 -18.99 -8.36
C THR A 62 -8.54 -18.11 -9.62
N PHE A 63 -8.63 -18.68 -10.82
CA PHE A 63 -8.81 -17.92 -12.06
C PHE A 63 -10.16 -17.20 -12.12
N GLY A 64 -11.24 -17.87 -11.68
CA GLY A 64 -12.56 -17.22 -11.55
C GLY A 64 -12.52 -16.06 -10.54
N MET A 65 -11.91 -16.29 -9.38
CA MET A 65 -11.77 -15.26 -8.35
C MET A 65 -10.89 -14.08 -8.80
N LEU A 66 -9.89 -14.32 -9.66
CA LEU A 66 -9.05 -13.26 -10.22
C LEU A 66 -9.90 -12.25 -11.00
N GLY A 67 -10.77 -12.71 -11.90
CA GLY A 67 -11.64 -11.83 -12.68
C GLY A 67 -12.62 -11.05 -11.81
N ILE A 68 -13.21 -11.72 -10.82
CA ILE A 68 -14.13 -11.08 -9.86
C ILE A 68 -13.41 -10.01 -9.04
N ALA A 69 -12.27 -10.36 -8.42
CA ALA A 69 -11.50 -9.43 -7.60
C ALA A 69 -11.00 -8.23 -8.42
N TYR A 70 -10.59 -8.45 -9.67
CA TYR A 70 -10.21 -7.40 -10.59
C TYR A 70 -11.39 -6.47 -10.93
N GLY A 71 -12.55 -7.04 -11.29
CA GLY A 71 -13.75 -6.26 -11.59
C GLY A 71 -14.22 -5.42 -10.39
N PHE A 72 -14.24 -5.99 -9.19
CA PHE A 72 -14.56 -5.23 -7.98
C PHE A 72 -13.53 -4.13 -7.69
N ALA A 73 -12.24 -4.40 -7.87
CA ALA A 73 -11.20 -3.39 -7.70
C ALA A 73 -11.41 -2.21 -8.66
N GLU A 74 -11.71 -2.48 -9.93
CA GLU A 74 -12.00 -1.44 -10.93
C GLU A 74 -13.24 -0.62 -10.59
N ILE A 75 -14.32 -1.26 -10.14
CA ILE A 75 -15.55 -0.57 -9.71
C ILE A 75 -15.26 0.34 -8.50
N ILE A 76 -14.47 -0.11 -7.54
CA ILE A 76 -14.14 0.67 -6.34
C ILE A 76 -13.25 1.88 -6.70
N CYS A 77 -12.29 1.68 -7.60
CA CYS A 77 -11.41 2.73 -8.10
C CYS A 77 -12.08 3.67 -9.11
N ASN A 78 -13.23 3.31 -9.69
CA ASN A 78 -13.83 4.00 -10.83
C ASN A 78 -12.82 4.21 -11.99
N ASN A 79 -12.00 3.20 -12.27
CA ASN A 79 -10.93 3.25 -13.29
C ASN A 79 -9.91 4.39 -13.10
N VAL A 80 -9.85 5.03 -11.92
CA VAL A 80 -8.88 6.06 -11.61
C VAL A 80 -7.99 5.65 -10.43
N PRO A 81 -6.70 6.02 -10.45
CA PRO A 81 -5.83 5.80 -9.30
C PRO A 81 -6.37 6.53 -8.07
N ILE A 82 -6.39 5.86 -6.92
CA ILE A 82 -6.83 6.44 -5.66
C ILE A 82 -5.77 7.44 -5.17
N MET A 83 -6.13 8.73 -5.19
CA MET A 83 -5.28 9.84 -4.81
C MET A 83 -5.67 10.36 -3.41
N GLY A 84 -4.75 11.05 -2.73
CA GLY A 84 -5.05 11.72 -1.45
C GLY A 84 -4.89 10.84 -0.21
N LEU A 85 -3.95 9.89 -0.24
CA LEU A 85 -3.61 9.08 0.93
C LEU A 85 -3.05 9.93 2.09
N PRO A 86 -3.18 9.47 3.35
CA PRO A 86 -2.64 10.17 4.50
C PRO A 86 -1.13 10.45 4.37
N THR A 87 -0.68 11.66 4.72
CA THR A 87 0.72 12.07 4.60
C THR A 87 1.68 11.17 5.38
N SER A 88 1.23 10.57 6.48
CA SER A 88 2.02 9.58 7.24
C SER A 88 2.29 8.30 6.44
N VAL A 89 1.34 7.84 5.62
CA VAL A 89 1.54 6.68 4.75
C VAL A 89 2.48 7.04 3.60
N GLY A 90 2.28 8.22 3.00
CA GLY A 90 3.14 8.71 1.92
C GLY A 90 4.59 8.96 2.35
N SER A 91 4.81 9.48 3.56
CA SER A 91 6.17 9.72 4.10
C SER A 91 6.92 8.44 4.42
N ILE A 92 6.23 7.39 4.88
CA ILE A 92 6.83 6.06 5.07
C ILE A 92 7.15 5.43 3.70
N GLY A 93 6.22 5.50 2.75
CA GLY A 93 6.36 4.86 1.43
C GLY A 93 7.39 5.54 0.52
N HIS A 94 7.49 6.87 0.55
CA HIS A 94 8.42 7.65 -0.29
C HIS A 94 9.67 8.14 0.47
N GLY A 95 9.82 7.75 1.73
CA GLY A 95 10.98 8.12 2.55
C GLY A 95 12.26 7.40 2.09
N TYR A 96 13.39 8.08 2.24
CA TYR A 96 14.72 7.50 2.04
C TYR A 96 15.50 7.56 3.34
N LEU A 97 16.34 6.56 3.55
CA LEU A 97 17.09 6.39 4.79
C LEU A 97 18.33 7.30 4.80
N VAL A 98 18.90 7.49 3.61
CA VAL A 98 20.05 8.35 3.38
C VAL A 98 19.72 9.34 2.26
N TYR A 99 19.58 10.60 2.65
CA TYR A 99 19.53 11.74 1.73
C TYR A 99 20.91 12.39 1.69
N TRP A 100 21.61 12.28 0.56
CA TRP A 100 22.91 12.93 0.36
C TRP A 100 22.75 14.19 -0.49
N LEU A 101 23.11 15.34 0.08
CA LEU A 101 23.30 16.59 -0.64
C LEU A 101 24.80 16.90 -0.71
N PRO A 102 25.40 17.00 -1.91
CA PRO A 102 26.79 17.40 -2.05
C PRO A 102 26.95 18.85 -1.55
N GLY A 103 27.48 19.02 -0.34
CA GLY A 103 27.98 20.30 0.18
C GLY A 103 27.30 20.89 1.42
N LYS A 104 26.23 20.32 2.00
CA LYS A 104 25.63 20.94 3.22
C LYS A 104 25.07 20.01 4.30
N VAL A 105 24.35 18.92 3.99
CA VAL A 105 23.58 18.21 5.02
C VAL A 105 23.53 16.70 4.81
N PHE A 106 23.76 15.97 5.90
CA PHE A 106 23.39 14.57 6.07
C PHE A 106 22.04 14.52 6.79
N ALA A 107 20.96 14.16 6.11
CA ALA A 107 19.67 13.97 6.76
C ALA A 107 19.35 12.47 6.82
N PHE A 108 19.29 11.94 8.04
CA PHE A 108 18.91 10.56 8.33
C PHE A 108 17.38 10.56 8.56
N LEU A 109 16.65 9.75 7.79
CA LEU A 109 15.19 9.51 7.89
C LEU A 109 14.22 10.65 7.51
N GLN A 110 14.54 11.92 7.72
CA GLN A 110 13.62 13.04 7.44
C GLN A 110 14.07 13.85 6.22
N LYS A 111 13.18 14.00 5.23
CA LYS A 111 13.39 14.92 4.11
C LYS A 111 13.41 16.36 4.68
N PRO A 112 14.51 17.11 4.55
CA PRO A 112 14.54 18.49 5.04
C PRO A 112 13.59 19.35 4.20
N GLU A 113 12.63 20.00 4.86
CA GLU A 113 11.53 20.73 4.23
C GLU A 113 11.94 22.09 3.61
N ASN A 114 13.19 22.54 3.81
CA ASN A 114 13.70 23.85 3.41
C ASN A 114 14.66 23.82 2.19
N LEU A 115 14.42 22.96 1.20
CA LEU A 115 15.28 22.88 0.01
C LEU A 115 14.74 23.75 -1.14
N THR A 116 15.60 24.62 -1.66
CA THR A 116 15.30 25.46 -2.84
C THR A 116 15.19 24.54 -4.07
N ARG A 117 14.38 24.89 -5.11
CA ARG A 117 14.15 24.03 -6.31
C ARG A 117 15.44 23.50 -6.98
N LEU A 118 16.57 24.20 -6.81
CA LEU A 118 17.89 23.82 -7.32
C LEU A 118 18.62 22.77 -6.46
N GLU A 119 18.32 22.69 -5.16
CA GLU A 119 18.92 21.71 -4.23
C GLU A 119 18.15 20.37 -4.26
N LEU A 120 16.85 20.41 -4.57
CA LEU A 120 16.03 19.21 -4.82
C LEU A 120 16.47 18.42 -6.06
N GLN A 121 17.00 19.10 -7.08
CA GLN A 121 17.48 18.44 -8.32
C GLN A 121 18.82 17.72 -8.13
N ASN A 122 19.61 18.13 -7.13
CA ASN A 122 20.91 17.54 -6.79
C ASN A 122 20.84 16.58 -5.60
N LEU A 123 19.63 16.30 -5.08
CA LEU A 123 19.42 15.41 -3.96
C LEU A 123 19.59 13.95 -4.41
N VAL A 124 20.75 13.37 -4.10
CA VAL A 124 21.01 11.96 -4.38
C VAL A 124 20.36 11.14 -3.27
N SER A 125 19.21 10.55 -3.59
CA SER A 125 18.48 9.64 -2.70
C SER A 125 19.03 8.23 -2.92
N ILE A 126 19.79 7.70 -1.95
CA ILE A 126 20.58 6.47 -2.15
C ILE A 126 19.79 5.22 -1.78
N ILE A 127 19.13 5.20 -0.62
CA ILE A 127 18.48 3.98 -0.10
C ILE A 127 17.03 4.29 0.28
N PRO A 128 16.03 3.72 -0.44
CA PRO A 128 14.63 3.82 -0.06
C PRO A 128 14.37 3.15 1.30
N ASN A 129 13.54 3.76 2.14
CA ASN A 129 13.14 3.15 3.42
C ASN A 129 12.51 1.78 3.23
N VAL A 130 11.76 1.60 2.14
CA VAL A 130 11.11 0.32 1.80
C VAL A 130 12.14 -0.79 1.63
N THR A 131 13.26 -0.54 0.95
CA THR A 131 14.32 -1.53 0.75
C THR A 131 14.93 -2.00 2.07
N VAL A 132 15.13 -1.08 3.02
CA VAL A 132 15.72 -1.42 4.32
C VAL A 132 14.73 -2.14 5.21
N ILE A 133 13.47 -1.71 5.24
CA ILE A 133 12.41 -2.42 5.97
C ILE A 133 12.31 -3.86 5.44
N THR A 134 12.31 -4.05 4.12
CA THR A 134 12.29 -5.39 3.52
C THR A 134 13.53 -6.20 3.89
N ALA A 135 14.73 -5.62 3.85
CA ALA A 135 15.97 -6.31 4.22
C ALA A 135 15.99 -6.74 5.70
N ILE A 136 15.48 -5.89 6.62
CA ILE A 136 15.37 -6.22 8.05
C ILE A 136 14.40 -7.38 8.25
N VAL A 137 13.23 -7.35 7.59
CA VAL A 137 12.24 -8.44 7.69
C VAL A 137 12.83 -9.75 7.19
N ILE A 138 13.51 -9.75 6.04
CA ILE A 138 14.21 -10.93 5.51
C ILE A 138 15.33 -11.40 6.45
N GLY A 139 16.00 -10.48 7.16
CA GLY A 139 17.04 -10.86 8.12
C GLY A 139 16.50 -11.51 9.41
N ILE A 140 15.21 -11.29 9.73
CA ILE A 140 14.56 -11.84 10.92
C ILE A 140 13.90 -13.20 10.63
N PHE A 141 13.44 -13.43 9.39
CA PHE A 141 12.70 -14.63 8.96
C PHE A 141 13.53 -15.55 8.08
#